data_AF-A0A3D4T636-F1
#
_entry.id   AF-A0A3D4T636-F1
#
_cell.length_a   1.000
_cell.length_b   1.000
_cell.length_c   1.000
_cell.angle_alpha   90.00
_cell.angle_beta   90.00
_cell.angle_gamma   90.00
#
_symmetry.space_group_name_H-M   'P 1'
#
loop_
_entity.id
_entity.type
_entity.pdbx_description
1 polymer ?
#
loop_
_entity_poly.entity_id
_entity_poly.type
_entity_poly.pdbx_seq_one_letter_code
_entity_poly.pdbx_strand_id
1 'polypeptide(L)'
;IPSVPFSLRKKYIKMDIFKAPMWYNFPPIFFIRPKNAFFSVFNKKFLTIQREALGETHSYMFEAIYESDKKGYNSHLADLGKALEEMLGEFDGDAVCYMHTSSINSDFFKNCSSERYIFLDNCDMNKNSDILDGKKFITELSGNRYGRTGIYGNVQKICDDPFADSELGGALSFDTFDINPVYCAAALKSITADGKFDRDEFIKDFCKKRYKTDAFSQDITDLVDLCDSDECCGSIICARPCTNVKHTAPFDTVERSYDFHKLYDIAKKIVDSDAKKVDAMRADLQSIVRQFLSDLAYPIYIKATEFFREKNVRNFEQASNLFLEICEDIDRLLRTRSETNFCTKYVEAQELGNSKDEKESLQINFLLLHTIWGPFDHSILYDTVWNEWGGLVKDYYEARWHMYYRSLAAYFDNPKKLKDNSKKQPLDRNEYNGSYQAKRLALFENNFLENYIPNKNGIEEEDTVKVAKELLEKYSEVYTQF
;
A
#
# COMPACT_ATOMS: atom_id res chain seq x y z
N ILE A 1 -23.21 -8.17 -2.39
CA ILE A 1 -24.19 -8.79 -1.45
C ILE A 1 -24.07 -8.05 -0.13
N PRO A 2 -25.14 -7.65 0.57
CA PRO A 2 -25.01 -7.17 1.93
C PRO A 2 -24.53 -8.35 2.76
N SER A 3 -23.27 -8.27 3.18
CA SER A 3 -22.83 -8.98 4.36
C SER A 3 -23.79 -8.60 5.50
N VAL A 4 -24.21 -9.60 6.26
CA VAL A 4 -25.12 -9.42 7.38
C VAL A 4 -24.42 -9.80 8.67
N PRO A 5 -24.68 -9.07 9.78
CA PRO A 5 -24.14 -9.45 11.07
C PRO A 5 -24.78 -10.77 11.51
N PHE A 6 -24.00 -11.65 12.15
CA PHE A 6 -24.50 -12.92 12.67
C PHE A 6 -25.71 -12.76 13.61
N SER A 7 -25.75 -11.64 14.35
CA SER A 7 -26.82 -11.29 15.28
C SER A 7 -28.20 -11.16 14.61
N LEU A 8 -28.27 -10.96 13.29
CA LEU A 8 -29.51 -10.80 12.54
C LEU A 8 -30.41 -12.05 12.63
N ARG A 9 -29.82 -13.24 12.82
CA ARG A 9 -30.56 -14.50 13.09
C ARG A 9 -31.44 -14.44 14.33
N LYS A 10 -31.13 -13.57 15.31
CA LYS A 10 -31.95 -13.40 16.51
C LYS A 10 -33.32 -12.79 16.18
N LYS A 11 -33.39 -11.96 15.14
CA LYS A 11 -34.62 -11.30 14.69
C LYS A 11 -35.30 -12.04 13.52
N TYR A 12 -34.50 -12.61 12.62
CA TYR A 12 -34.97 -13.34 11.45
C TYR A 12 -34.55 -14.80 11.53
N ILE A 13 -35.26 -15.60 12.35
CA ILE A 13 -34.87 -16.99 12.65
C ILE A 13 -34.85 -17.92 11.42
N LYS A 14 -35.63 -17.58 10.38
CA LYS A 14 -35.67 -18.30 9.10
C LYS A 14 -34.62 -17.81 8.09
N MET A 15 -33.80 -16.81 8.45
CA MET A 15 -32.75 -16.31 7.59
C MET A 15 -31.59 -17.30 7.57
N ASP A 16 -31.46 -17.98 6.43
CA ASP A 16 -30.32 -18.83 6.16
C ASP A 16 -29.16 -17.95 5.70
N ILE A 17 -28.08 -18.01 6.47
CA ILE A 17 -26.83 -17.31 6.20
C ILE A 17 -25.70 -18.32 6.22
N PHE A 18 -24.65 -18.03 5.49
CA PHE A 18 -23.43 -18.83 5.51
C PHE A 18 -22.23 -17.94 5.82
N LYS A 19 -21.20 -18.57 6.39
CA LYS A 19 -19.96 -17.91 6.77
C LYS A 19 -19.13 -17.64 5.50
N ALA A 20 -18.65 -16.42 5.33
CA ALA A 20 -17.70 -16.07 4.28
C ALA A 20 -16.34 -16.73 4.54
N PRO A 21 -15.47 -16.87 3.53
CA PRO A 21 -14.07 -17.20 3.78
C PRO A 21 -13.45 -16.27 4.82
N MET A 22 -12.56 -16.82 5.65
CA MET A 22 -11.81 -16.01 6.61
C MET A 22 -10.70 -15.27 5.87
N TRP A 23 -10.64 -13.96 6.04
CA TRP A 23 -9.64 -13.10 5.41
C TRP A 23 -8.62 -12.66 6.47
N TYR A 24 -7.37 -13.08 6.31
CA TYR A 24 -6.21 -12.77 7.16
C TYR A 24 -6.46 -12.65 8.68
N ASN A 25 -7.11 -13.68 9.26
CA ASN A 25 -7.46 -13.79 10.68
C ASN A 25 -8.56 -12.82 11.19
N PHE A 26 -9.19 -12.02 10.33
CA PHE A 26 -10.33 -11.22 10.73
C PHE A 26 -11.54 -12.09 11.09
N PRO A 27 -12.36 -11.65 12.07
CA PRO A 27 -13.63 -12.29 12.35
C PRO A 27 -14.46 -12.42 11.07
N PRO A 28 -15.10 -13.58 10.85
CA PRO A 28 -15.80 -13.80 9.60
C PRO A 28 -17.05 -12.94 9.50
N ILE A 29 -17.31 -12.46 8.29
CA ILE A 29 -18.62 -11.93 7.90
C ILE A 29 -19.54 -13.06 7.43
N PHE A 30 -20.83 -12.77 7.34
CA PHE A 30 -21.83 -13.74 6.89
C PHE A 30 -22.61 -13.16 5.72
N PHE A 31 -23.04 -14.02 4.83
CA PHE A 31 -23.87 -13.67 3.69
C PHE A 31 -25.21 -14.38 3.77
N ILE A 32 -26.27 -13.73 3.31
CA ILE A 32 -27.56 -14.41 3.10
C ILE A 32 -27.39 -15.41 1.96
N ARG A 33 -27.88 -16.65 2.14
CA ARG A 33 -27.82 -17.63 1.06
C ARG A 33 -28.68 -17.15 -0.13
N PRO A 34 -28.18 -17.24 -1.38
CA PRO A 34 -28.90 -16.72 -2.54
C PRO A 34 -30.31 -17.30 -2.73
N LYS A 35 -30.48 -18.59 -2.43
CA LYS A 35 -31.79 -19.29 -2.49
C LYS A 35 -32.77 -18.91 -1.38
N ASN A 36 -32.33 -18.18 -0.36
CA ASN A 36 -33.22 -17.78 0.73
C ASN A 36 -34.06 -16.57 0.29
N ALA A 37 -35.37 -16.59 0.56
CA ALA A 37 -36.28 -15.49 0.19
C ALA A 37 -35.85 -14.11 0.75
N PHE A 38 -35.14 -14.07 1.88
CA PHE A 38 -34.60 -12.82 2.43
C PHE A 38 -33.52 -12.20 1.54
N PHE A 39 -32.86 -12.95 0.65
CA PHE A 39 -31.83 -12.41 -0.23
C PHE A 39 -32.39 -11.29 -1.10
N SER A 40 -33.43 -11.56 -1.90
CA SER A 40 -34.03 -10.55 -2.78
C SER A 40 -34.63 -9.39 -1.97
N VAL A 41 -35.35 -9.68 -0.88
CA VAL A 41 -36.00 -8.67 -0.04
C VAL A 41 -35.00 -7.68 0.56
N PHE A 42 -33.91 -8.16 1.17
CA PHE A 42 -32.92 -7.29 1.81
C PHE A 42 -32.11 -6.50 0.77
N ASN A 43 -31.68 -7.14 -0.32
CA ASN A 43 -30.91 -6.46 -1.37
C ASN A 43 -31.74 -5.36 -2.04
N LYS A 44 -32.98 -5.64 -2.45
CA LYS A 44 -33.85 -4.61 -3.04
C LYS A 44 -34.17 -3.48 -2.07
N LYS A 45 -34.35 -3.78 -0.78
CA LYS A 45 -34.56 -2.73 0.23
C LYS A 45 -33.32 -1.85 0.39
N PHE A 46 -32.12 -2.44 0.38
CA PHE A 46 -30.86 -1.70 0.37
C PHE A 46 -30.75 -0.80 -0.86
N LEU A 47 -30.96 -1.34 -2.07
CA LEU A 47 -30.91 -0.57 -3.31
C LEU A 47 -31.98 0.54 -3.37
N THR A 48 -33.17 0.30 -2.82
CA THR A 48 -34.22 1.33 -2.71
C THR A 48 -33.77 2.48 -1.81
N ILE A 49 -33.22 2.20 -0.63
CA ILE A 49 -32.70 3.23 0.29
C ILE A 49 -31.52 3.97 -0.35
N GLN A 50 -30.63 3.25 -1.03
CA GLN A 50 -29.51 3.85 -1.77
C GLN A 50 -30.02 4.82 -2.84
N ARG A 51 -31.02 4.41 -3.63
CA ARG A 51 -31.67 5.24 -4.65
C ARG A 51 -32.33 6.50 -4.04
N GLU A 52 -33.03 6.35 -2.92
CA GLU A 52 -33.63 7.47 -2.19
C GLU A 52 -32.58 8.46 -1.67
N ALA A 53 -31.42 7.98 -1.23
CA ALA A 53 -30.38 8.80 -0.63
C ALA A 53 -29.43 9.45 -1.64
N LEU A 54 -29.07 8.73 -2.72
CA LEU A 54 -28.01 9.13 -3.65
C LEU A 54 -28.53 9.47 -5.07
N GLY A 55 -29.79 9.16 -5.36
CA GLY A 55 -30.38 9.32 -6.69
C GLY A 55 -30.44 8.02 -7.50
N GLU A 56 -31.09 8.10 -8.66
CA GLU A 56 -31.29 6.97 -9.57
C GLU A 56 -30.03 6.70 -10.41
N THR A 57 -29.71 5.41 -10.58
CA THR A 57 -28.61 4.90 -11.40
C THR A 57 -29.02 3.53 -11.95
N HIS A 58 -28.43 3.16 -13.09
CA HIS A 58 -28.51 1.81 -13.65
C HIS A 58 -27.18 1.05 -13.54
N SER A 59 -26.14 1.70 -13.00
CA SER A 59 -24.81 1.11 -12.82
C SER A 59 -24.62 0.72 -11.36
N TYR A 60 -24.37 -0.57 -11.14
CA TYR A 60 -24.18 -1.15 -9.81
C TYR A 60 -22.87 -1.90 -9.74
N MET A 61 -22.20 -1.90 -8.60
CA MET A 61 -20.98 -2.68 -8.39
C MET A 61 -21.21 -3.75 -7.32
N PHE A 62 -20.80 -4.98 -7.60
CA PHE A 62 -21.01 -6.10 -6.69
C PHE A 62 -19.77 -7.00 -6.60
N GLU A 63 -19.25 -7.16 -5.39
CA GLU A 63 -18.16 -8.09 -5.11
C GLU A 63 -18.70 -9.31 -4.36
N ALA A 64 -18.48 -10.51 -4.92
CA ALA A 64 -19.00 -11.76 -4.38
C ALA A 64 -18.10 -12.33 -3.26
N ILE A 65 -16.94 -12.87 -3.65
CA ILE A 65 -15.91 -13.41 -2.75
C ILE A 65 -14.57 -12.79 -3.16
N TYR A 66 -14.38 -11.53 -2.77
CA TYR A 66 -13.19 -10.75 -3.08
C TYR A 66 -11.98 -11.20 -2.26
N GLU A 67 -10.81 -11.26 -2.92
CA GLU A 67 -9.50 -11.57 -2.31
C GLU A 67 -9.48 -12.74 -1.31
N SER A 68 -10.29 -13.76 -1.58
CA SER A 68 -10.43 -14.90 -0.69
C SER A 68 -10.38 -16.21 -1.48
N ASP A 69 -9.95 -17.28 -0.81
CA ASP A 69 -10.01 -18.63 -1.37
C ASP A 69 -11.47 -19.04 -1.60
N LYS A 70 -11.80 -19.29 -2.87
CA LYS A 70 -13.14 -19.67 -3.34
C LYS A 70 -13.36 -21.18 -3.29
N LYS A 71 -12.36 -21.97 -2.91
CA LYS A 71 -12.48 -23.43 -2.82
C LYS A 71 -13.62 -23.82 -1.88
N GLY A 72 -14.58 -24.56 -2.43
CA GLY A 72 -15.78 -25.00 -1.69
C GLY A 72 -16.97 -24.04 -1.78
N TYR A 73 -16.86 -22.92 -2.50
CA TYR A 73 -17.95 -21.95 -2.71
C TYR A 73 -18.58 -22.02 -4.11
N ASN A 74 -18.18 -22.99 -4.94
CA ASN A 74 -18.64 -23.16 -6.32
C ASN A 74 -20.18 -23.17 -6.45
N SER A 75 -20.88 -23.98 -5.64
CA SER A 75 -22.34 -24.03 -5.66
C SER A 75 -22.98 -22.74 -5.17
N HIS A 76 -22.34 -22.05 -4.22
CA HIS A 76 -22.78 -20.75 -3.75
C HIS A 76 -22.68 -19.70 -4.86
N LEU A 77 -21.56 -19.65 -5.59
CA LEU A 77 -21.38 -18.71 -6.70
C LEU A 77 -22.39 -18.96 -7.83
N ALA A 78 -22.66 -20.23 -8.17
CA ALA A 78 -23.68 -20.58 -9.17
C ALA A 78 -25.11 -20.18 -8.72
N ASP A 79 -25.44 -20.32 -7.44
CA ASP A 79 -26.72 -19.87 -6.90
C ASP A 79 -26.79 -18.33 -6.83
N LEU A 80 -25.65 -17.68 -6.57
CA LEU A 80 -25.53 -16.23 -6.47
C LEU A 80 -25.75 -15.55 -7.81
N GLY A 81 -25.10 -16.03 -8.88
CA GLY A 81 -25.27 -15.46 -10.22
C GLY A 81 -26.75 -15.45 -10.63
N LYS A 82 -27.44 -16.59 -10.44
CA LYS A 82 -28.89 -16.67 -10.67
C LYS A 82 -29.69 -15.66 -9.85
N ALA A 83 -29.45 -15.60 -8.54
CA ALA A 83 -30.23 -14.75 -7.66
C ALA A 83 -29.98 -13.26 -7.91
N LEU A 84 -28.76 -12.86 -8.30
CA LEU A 84 -28.45 -11.48 -8.69
C LEU A 84 -29.12 -11.10 -10.00
N GLU A 85 -29.06 -11.97 -11.02
CA GLU A 85 -29.72 -11.75 -12.31
C GLU A 85 -31.23 -11.52 -12.14
N GLU A 86 -31.91 -12.43 -11.42
CA GLU A 86 -33.35 -12.32 -11.14
C GLU A 86 -33.67 -11.06 -10.32
N MET A 87 -32.89 -10.79 -9.27
CA MET A 87 -33.13 -9.65 -8.38
C MET A 87 -32.94 -8.31 -9.10
N LEU A 88 -31.86 -8.15 -9.88
CA LEU A 88 -31.59 -6.95 -10.66
C LEU A 88 -32.63 -6.77 -11.76
N GLY A 89 -32.94 -7.82 -12.54
CA GLY A 89 -33.94 -7.72 -13.60
C GLY A 89 -35.33 -7.31 -13.08
N GLU A 90 -35.71 -7.73 -11.88
CA GLU A 90 -36.96 -7.30 -11.24
C GLU A 90 -36.90 -5.90 -10.61
N PHE A 91 -35.72 -5.43 -10.19
CA PHE A 91 -35.55 -4.12 -9.53
C PHE A 91 -35.30 -2.99 -10.54
N ASP A 92 -34.55 -3.29 -11.59
CA ASP A 92 -34.08 -2.38 -12.62
C ASP A 92 -33.77 -3.17 -13.90
N GLY A 93 -34.70 -3.10 -14.86
CA GLY A 93 -34.61 -3.82 -16.14
C GLY A 93 -33.45 -3.37 -17.03
N ASP A 94 -32.85 -2.21 -16.75
CA ASP A 94 -31.71 -1.63 -17.48
C ASP A 94 -30.39 -1.74 -16.70
N ALA A 95 -30.39 -2.48 -15.58
CA ALA A 95 -29.22 -2.63 -14.73
C ALA A 95 -27.99 -3.18 -15.48
N VAL A 96 -26.85 -2.53 -15.24
CA VAL A 96 -25.49 -2.93 -15.60
C VAL A 96 -24.70 -3.15 -14.30
N CYS A 97 -24.08 -4.32 -14.19
CA CYS A 97 -23.38 -4.79 -13.00
C CYS A 97 -21.87 -4.87 -13.25
N TYR A 98 -21.09 -4.14 -12.47
CA TYR A 98 -19.63 -4.15 -12.50
C TYR A 98 -19.09 -5.11 -11.44
N MET A 99 -18.14 -5.97 -11.80
CA MET A 99 -17.54 -6.93 -10.88
C MET A 99 -16.06 -7.17 -11.21
N HIS A 100 -15.19 -7.25 -10.20
CA HIS A 100 -13.83 -7.73 -10.46
C HIS A 100 -13.81 -9.22 -10.81
N THR A 101 -12.97 -9.59 -11.79
CA THR A 101 -12.75 -11.01 -12.15
C THR A 101 -12.22 -11.82 -10.97
N SER A 102 -11.45 -11.17 -10.08
CA SER A 102 -10.92 -11.75 -8.84
C SER A 102 -11.99 -12.11 -7.79
N SER A 103 -13.24 -11.68 -7.95
CA SER A 103 -14.32 -11.89 -6.98
C SER A 103 -15.14 -13.15 -7.21
N ILE A 104 -15.03 -13.74 -8.40
CA ILE A 104 -15.84 -14.88 -8.87
C ILE A 104 -14.96 -15.97 -9.51
N ASN A 105 -15.61 -17.04 -9.97
CA ASN A 105 -15.05 -18.03 -10.88
C ASN A 105 -16.11 -18.36 -11.95
N SER A 106 -15.80 -19.27 -12.89
CA SER A 106 -16.73 -19.66 -13.96
C SER A 106 -18.04 -20.28 -13.47
N ASP A 107 -18.12 -20.78 -12.22
CA ASP A 107 -19.34 -21.33 -11.66
C ASP A 107 -20.45 -20.28 -11.53
N PHE A 108 -20.10 -18.99 -11.37
CA PHE A 108 -21.06 -17.90 -11.22
C PHE A 108 -22.06 -17.84 -12.39
N PHE A 109 -21.57 -18.06 -13.62
CA PHE A 109 -22.39 -18.00 -14.85
C PHE A 109 -23.12 -19.30 -15.19
N LYS A 110 -23.06 -20.34 -14.35
CA LYS A 110 -23.77 -21.60 -14.63
C LYS A 110 -25.27 -21.44 -14.75
N ASN A 111 -25.84 -20.43 -14.08
CA ASN A 111 -27.28 -20.22 -13.98
C ASN A 111 -27.71 -18.77 -14.24
N CYS A 112 -26.86 -17.94 -14.86
CA CYS A 112 -27.21 -16.58 -15.24
C CYS A 112 -26.57 -16.19 -16.58
N SER A 113 -27.14 -15.18 -17.22
CA SER A 113 -26.55 -14.54 -18.39
C SER A 113 -25.34 -13.69 -17.98
N SER A 114 -24.48 -13.37 -18.94
CA SER A 114 -23.40 -12.39 -18.78
C SER A 114 -23.77 -11.01 -19.36
N GLU A 115 -24.92 -10.87 -20.02
CA GLU A 115 -25.28 -9.68 -20.81
C GLU A 115 -25.32 -8.38 -20.00
N ARG A 116 -25.69 -8.47 -18.72
CA ARG A 116 -25.77 -7.32 -17.79
C ARG A 116 -24.47 -7.03 -17.06
N TYR A 117 -23.42 -7.82 -17.25
CA TYR A 117 -22.18 -7.72 -16.49
C TYR A 117 -21.06 -7.10 -17.32
N ILE A 118 -20.30 -6.21 -16.69
CA ILE A 118 -19.02 -5.69 -17.18
C ILE A 118 -17.95 -6.05 -16.15
N PHE A 119 -16.92 -6.76 -16.57
CA PHE A 119 -15.85 -7.17 -15.67
C PHE A 119 -14.77 -6.11 -15.56
N LEU A 120 -14.29 -5.85 -14.34
CA LEU A 120 -13.04 -5.14 -14.12
C LEU A 120 -11.94 -6.21 -14.05
N ASP A 121 -11.02 -6.17 -15.01
CA ASP A 121 -9.92 -7.13 -15.09
C ASP A 121 -8.57 -6.44 -14.97
N ASN A 122 -7.80 -6.82 -13.97
CA ASN A 122 -6.49 -6.25 -13.74
C ASN A 122 -5.52 -6.67 -14.85
N CYS A 123 -4.86 -5.70 -15.51
CA CYS A 123 -3.92 -5.91 -16.63
C CYS A 123 -2.95 -7.09 -16.44
N ASP A 124 -2.51 -7.34 -15.21
CA ASP A 124 -1.49 -8.37 -14.91
C ASP A 124 -2.07 -9.78 -14.70
N MET A 125 -3.40 -9.90 -14.52
CA MET A 125 -4.11 -11.17 -14.33
C MET A 125 -4.43 -11.87 -15.66
N ASN A 126 -4.27 -11.16 -16.79
CA ASN A 126 -4.72 -11.63 -18.08
C ASN A 126 -3.63 -12.45 -18.80
N LYS A 127 -3.58 -13.75 -18.48
CA LYS A 127 -3.09 -14.75 -19.46
C LYS A 127 -3.96 -15.99 -19.63
N ASN A 128 -4.90 -16.32 -18.73
CA ASN A 128 -5.78 -17.50 -18.90
C ASN A 128 -6.96 -17.47 -17.90
N SER A 129 -8.05 -16.75 -18.19
CA SER A 129 -9.30 -17.03 -17.46
C SER A 129 -10.44 -17.30 -18.44
N ASP A 130 -10.98 -18.52 -18.39
CA ASP A 130 -12.25 -18.92 -19.04
C ASP A 130 -13.42 -18.00 -18.61
N ILE A 131 -13.22 -17.19 -17.57
CA ILE A 131 -14.22 -16.26 -17.04
C ILE A 131 -14.52 -15.17 -18.07
N LEU A 132 -13.54 -14.66 -18.82
CA LEU A 132 -13.75 -13.55 -19.75
C LEU A 132 -14.20 -13.97 -21.16
N ASP A 133 -14.19 -15.27 -21.48
CA ASP A 133 -14.58 -15.74 -22.81
C ASP A 133 -16.02 -15.32 -23.17
N GLY A 134 -16.15 -14.59 -24.28
CA GLY A 134 -17.40 -14.01 -24.79
C GLY A 134 -18.03 -12.92 -23.91
N LYS A 135 -17.29 -12.30 -22.98
CA LYS A 135 -17.83 -11.33 -22.00
C LYS A 135 -17.20 -9.94 -22.12
N LYS A 136 -17.99 -8.93 -21.76
CA LYS A 136 -17.58 -7.52 -21.73
C LYS A 136 -16.70 -7.24 -20.52
N PHE A 137 -15.58 -6.56 -20.73
CA PHE A 137 -14.69 -6.15 -19.64
C PHE A 137 -14.13 -4.75 -19.88
N ILE A 138 -13.64 -4.15 -18.81
CA ILE A 138 -12.83 -2.94 -18.76
C ILE A 138 -11.49 -3.37 -18.17
N THR A 139 -10.42 -3.06 -18.88
CA THR A 139 -9.07 -3.30 -18.38
C THR A 139 -8.76 -2.31 -17.26
N GLU A 140 -8.34 -2.82 -16.12
CA GLU A 140 -8.04 -2.05 -14.92
C GLU A 140 -6.54 -2.03 -14.66
N LEU A 141 -6.00 -0.83 -14.48
CA LEU A 141 -4.64 -0.62 -14.01
C LEU A 141 -4.67 -0.27 -12.52
N SER A 142 -4.09 -1.14 -11.71
CA SER A 142 -3.79 -0.83 -10.30
C SER A 142 -2.50 -0.03 -10.18
N GLY A 143 -2.41 0.86 -9.19
CA GLY A 143 -1.19 1.62 -8.95
C GLY A 143 -1.12 2.18 -7.54
N ASN A 144 0.08 2.58 -7.12
CA ASN A 144 0.30 3.22 -5.82
C ASN A 144 -0.31 2.47 -4.62
N ARG A 145 -0.29 1.13 -4.65
CA ARG A 145 -0.98 0.29 -3.66
C ARG A 145 -0.54 0.63 -2.23
N TYR A 146 -1.54 0.79 -1.36
CA TYR A 146 -1.42 1.20 0.04
C TYR A 146 -0.73 2.56 0.26
N GLY A 147 -0.52 3.34 -0.80
CA GLY A 147 0.17 4.63 -0.72
C GLY A 147 1.60 4.59 -0.19
N ARG A 148 2.30 3.44 -0.28
CA ARG A 148 3.67 3.28 0.23
C ARG A 148 4.62 4.29 -0.41
N THR A 149 5.45 4.96 0.40
CA THR A 149 6.26 6.13 -0.02
C THR A 149 7.47 5.83 -0.93
N GLY A 150 7.52 4.73 -1.68
CA GLY A 150 8.64 4.44 -2.59
C GLY A 150 8.65 5.27 -3.88
N ILE A 151 9.76 5.22 -4.62
CA ILE A 151 9.82 5.65 -6.03
C ILE A 151 9.65 4.40 -6.92
N TYR A 152 8.53 4.32 -7.64
CA TYR A 152 8.15 3.19 -8.50
C TYR A 152 7.05 3.61 -9.49
N GLY A 153 6.61 2.67 -10.33
CA GLY A 153 5.57 2.88 -11.34
C GLY A 153 6.14 2.80 -12.76
N ASN A 154 5.68 1.82 -13.54
CA ASN A 154 6.21 1.59 -14.88
C ASN A 154 5.55 2.53 -15.89
N VAL A 155 6.10 3.75 -16.04
CA VAL A 155 5.56 4.76 -16.96
C VAL A 155 5.56 4.28 -18.41
N GLN A 156 6.53 3.46 -18.83
CA GLN A 156 6.56 2.93 -20.20
C GLN A 156 5.34 2.04 -20.47
N LYS A 157 5.00 1.13 -19.55
CA LYS A 157 3.77 0.31 -19.63
C LYS A 157 2.52 1.17 -19.81
N ILE A 158 2.46 2.34 -19.19
CA ILE A 158 1.34 3.29 -19.34
C ILE A 158 1.30 3.93 -20.72
N CYS A 159 2.47 4.36 -21.21
CA CYS A 159 2.62 4.96 -22.53
C CYS A 159 2.28 4.00 -23.67
N ASP A 160 2.46 2.69 -23.45
CA ASP A 160 2.19 1.62 -24.41
C ASP A 160 0.70 1.23 -24.54
N ASP A 161 -0.19 1.99 -23.89
CA ASP A 161 -1.65 1.76 -23.85
C ASP A 161 -2.03 0.40 -23.24
N PRO A 162 -2.05 0.30 -21.90
CA PRO A 162 -2.40 -0.94 -21.21
C PRO A 162 -3.88 -1.30 -21.36
N PHE A 163 -4.70 -0.45 -21.99
CA PHE A 163 -6.13 -0.63 -22.14
C PHE A 163 -6.55 -1.10 -23.53
N ALA A 164 -5.60 -1.27 -24.46
CA ALA A 164 -5.85 -1.57 -25.87
C ALA A 164 -6.74 -2.81 -26.12
N ASP A 165 -6.73 -3.77 -25.20
CA ASP A 165 -7.52 -5.02 -25.31
C ASP A 165 -9.00 -4.85 -24.91
N SER A 166 -9.39 -3.71 -24.35
CA SER A 166 -10.76 -3.44 -23.88
C SER A 166 -11.49 -2.46 -24.79
N GLU A 167 -12.55 -2.93 -25.45
CA GLU A 167 -13.44 -2.09 -26.27
C GLU A 167 -14.26 -1.08 -25.44
N LEU A 168 -14.33 -1.27 -24.11
CA LEU A 168 -15.05 -0.39 -23.19
C LEU A 168 -14.16 0.67 -22.54
N GLY A 169 -12.86 0.68 -22.86
CA GLY A 169 -11.87 1.61 -22.30
C GLY A 169 -11.14 1.06 -21.08
N GLY A 170 -10.53 1.96 -20.30
CA GLY A 170 -9.69 1.64 -19.15
C GLY A 170 -10.21 2.18 -17.82
N ALA A 171 -9.84 1.52 -16.73
CA ALA A 171 -10.06 1.97 -15.36
C ALA A 171 -8.73 2.14 -14.60
N LEU A 172 -8.69 3.09 -13.67
CA LEU A 172 -7.59 3.24 -12.72
C LEU A 172 -8.08 2.88 -11.32
N SER A 173 -7.40 1.92 -10.69
CA SER A 173 -7.60 1.53 -9.30
C SER A 173 -6.34 1.84 -8.50
N PHE A 174 -6.08 3.14 -8.38
CA PHE A 174 -4.97 3.66 -7.60
C PHE A 174 -5.45 3.94 -6.18
N ASP A 175 -4.74 3.41 -5.18
CA ASP A 175 -5.08 3.69 -3.77
C ASP A 175 -4.81 5.16 -3.39
N THR A 176 -3.90 5.82 -4.12
CA THR A 176 -3.65 7.26 -4.02
C THR A 176 -3.00 7.82 -5.29
N PHE A 177 -3.23 9.11 -5.55
CA PHE A 177 -2.58 9.90 -6.60
C PHE A 177 -1.54 10.89 -6.05
N ASP A 178 -1.29 10.84 -4.73
CA ASP A 178 -0.44 11.82 -4.03
C ASP A 178 1.06 11.48 -4.09
N ILE A 179 1.41 10.30 -4.61
CA ILE A 179 2.79 9.82 -4.78
C ILE A 179 3.07 9.47 -6.25
N ASN A 180 4.35 9.42 -6.63
CA ASN A 180 4.80 9.08 -7.98
C ASN A 180 4.09 9.93 -9.06
N PRO A 181 4.22 11.27 -9.03
CA PRO A 181 3.39 12.17 -9.85
C PRO A 181 3.56 11.98 -11.36
N VAL A 182 4.74 11.53 -11.84
CA VAL A 182 4.96 11.21 -13.26
C VAL A 182 4.11 10.01 -13.67
N TYR A 183 4.08 8.98 -12.84
CA TYR A 183 3.31 7.76 -13.06
C TYR A 183 1.80 8.05 -13.02
N CYS A 184 1.33 8.78 -12.02
CA CYS A 184 -0.07 9.23 -11.94
C CYS A 184 -0.48 10.10 -13.13
N ALA A 185 0.36 11.05 -13.54
CA ALA A 185 0.07 11.90 -14.69
C ALA A 185 0.02 11.11 -16.00
N ALA A 186 0.88 10.09 -16.15
CA ALA A 186 0.84 9.19 -17.31
C ALA A 186 -0.46 8.38 -17.31
N ALA A 187 -0.85 7.83 -16.15
CA ALA A 187 -2.06 7.02 -16.01
C ALA A 187 -3.34 7.82 -16.30
N LEU A 188 -3.42 9.06 -15.82
CA LEU A 188 -4.53 9.96 -16.14
C LEU A 188 -4.55 10.33 -17.63
N LYS A 189 -3.38 10.52 -18.25
CA LYS A 189 -3.29 10.79 -19.68
C LYS A 189 -3.74 9.58 -20.51
N SER A 190 -3.32 8.36 -20.15
CA SER A 190 -3.60 7.15 -20.93
C SER A 190 -5.10 6.85 -21.04
N ILE A 191 -5.92 7.14 -20.02
CA ILE A 191 -7.39 6.99 -20.12
C ILE A 191 -7.99 7.86 -21.24
N THR A 192 -7.38 9.01 -21.54
CA THR A 192 -7.92 10.00 -22.49
C THR A 192 -7.18 10.03 -23.83
N ALA A 193 -6.10 9.26 -23.95
CA ALA A 193 -5.28 9.21 -25.16
C ALA A 193 -5.95 8.33 -26.23
N ASP A 194 -5.71 8.66 -27.50
CA ASP A 194 -6.06 7.78 -28.62
C ASP A 194 -4.90 6.81 -28.88
N GLY A 195 -4.83 5.77 -28.05
CA GLY A 195 -3.77 4.77 -28.05
C GLY A 195 -2.46 5.23 -27.41
N LYS A 196 -1.37 4.55 -27.79
CA LYS A 196 -0.03 4.79 -27.26
C LYS A 196 0.47 6.22 -27.50
N PHE A 197 1.30 6.73 -26.60
CA PHE A 197 1.94 8.05 -26.74
C PHE A 197 3.43 7.99 -26.40
N ASP A 198 4.22 8.93 -26.95
CA ASP A 198 5.67 8.97 -26.71
C ASP A 198 5.98 9.34 -25.25
N ARG A 199 6.80 8.51 -24.61
CA ARG A 199 7.17 8.65 -23.19
C ARG A 199 8.02 9.89 -22.94
N ASP A 200 9.02 10.13 -23.78
CA ASP A 200 10.02 11.16 -23.53
C ASP A 200 9.43 12.56 -23.85
N GLU A 201 8.60 12.67 -24.88
CA GLU A 201 7.80 13.86 -25.14
C GLU A 201 6.81 14.15 -24.00
N PHE A 202 6.16 13.11 -23.47
CA PHE A 202 5.29 13.24 -22.30
C PHE A 202 6.06 13.74 -21.06
N ILE A 203 7.21 13.14 -20.73
CA ILE A 203 8.05 13.55 -19.58
C ILE A 203 8.54 14.99 -19.75
N LYS A 204 8.92 15.37 -20.98
CA LYS A 204 9.32 16.74 -21.29
C LYS A 204 8.19 17.74 -21.04
N ASP A 205 6.98 17.45 -21.49
CA ASP A 205 5.79 18.28 -21.24
C ASP A 205 5.42 18.32 -19.75
N PHE A 206 5.50 17.17 -19.06
CA PHE A 206 5.32 17.08 -17.61
C PHE A 206 6.28 18.01 -16.87
N CYS A 207 7.57 18.00 -17.21
CA CYS A 207 8.58 18.87 -16.60
C CYS A 207 8.24 20.34 -16.81
N LYS A 208 7.86 20.76 -18.03
CA LYS A 208 7.44 22.15 -18.31
C LYS A 208 6.27 22.57 -17.43
N LYS A 209 5.26 21.71 -17.27
CA LYS A 209 4.06 22.01 -16.49
C LYS A 209 4.34 22.06 -14.99
N ARG A 210 5.03 21.03 -14.47
CA ARG A 210 5.30 20.86 -13.04
C ARG A 210 6.42 21.76 -12.53
N TYR A 211 7.54 21.81 -13.23
CA TYR A 211 8.76 22.53 -12.81
C TYR A 211 8.95 23.89 -13.49
N LYS A 212 8.09 24.27 -14.44
CA LYS A 212 8.22 25.50 -15.23
C LYS A 212 9.49 25.53 -16.10
N THR A 213 10.09 24.36 -16.35
CA THR A 213 11.27 24.15 -17.20
C THR A 213 11.33 22.71 -17.69
N ASP A 214 11.93 22.45 -18.85
CA ASP A 214 12.24 21.09 -19.34
C ASP A 214 13.71 20.68 -19.11
N ALA A 215 14.50 21.50 -18.40
CA ALA A 215 15.93 21.23 -18.17
C ALA A 215 16.21 19.91 -17.42
N PHE A 216 15.22 19.37 -16.72
CA PHE A 216 15.29 18.13 -15.97
C PHE A 216 14.65 16.92 -16.67
N SER A 217 14.23 17.06 -17.94
CA SER A 217 13.51 15.98 -18.63
C SER A 217 14.32 14.70 -18.70
N GLN A 218 15.63 14.79 -18.99
CA GLN A 218 16.49 13.62 -19.01
C GLN A 218 16.65 12.99 -17.61
N ASP A 219 16.81 13.80 -16.56
CA ASP A 219 16.96 13.29 -15.19
C ASP A 219 15.68 12.57 -14.72
N ILE A 220 14.51 13.08 -15.12
CA ILE A 220 13.23 12.42 -14.83
C ILE A 220 13.06 11.15 -15.67
N THR A 221 13.48 11.14 -16.93
CA THR A 221 13.53 9.90 -17.74
C THR A 221 14.44 8.86 -17.08
N ASP A 222 15.64 9.28 -16.65
CA ASP A 222 16.60 8.39 -15.98
C ASP A 222 16.04 7.83 -14.65
N LEU A 223 15.28 8.64 -13.90
CA LEU A 223 14.57 8.20 -12.69
C LEU A 223 13.46 7.18 -13.01
N VAL A 224 12.66 7.46 -14.04
CA VAL A 224 11.58 6.59 -14.51
C VAL A 224 12.13 5.26 -15.02
N ASP A 225 13.30 5.25 -15.66
CA ASP A 225 13.97 4.03 -16.12
C ASP A 225 14.43 3.12 -14.96
N LEU A 226 14.47 3.61 -13.71
CA LEU A 226 14.69 2.79 -12.51
C LEU A 226 13.41 2.07 -12.05
N CYS A 227 12.25 2.47 -12.55
CA CYS A 227 10.92 2.03 -12.10
C CYS A 227 10.33 1.00 -13.08
N ASP A 228 10.82 -0.24 -13.05
CA ASP A 228 10.33 -1.31 -13.94
C ASP A 228 9.06 -2.01 -13.44
N SER A 229 8.65 -1.74 -12.20
CA SER A 229 7.52 -2.35 -11.50
C SER A 229 6.46 -1.32 -11.10
N ASP A 230 5.18 -1.73 -11.16
CA ASP A 230 4.03 -0.99 -10.62
C ASP A 230 3.90 -1.17 -9.09
N GLU A 231 4.62 -2.13 -8.52
CA GLU A 231 4.64 -2.43 -7.09
C GLU A 231 5.85 -1.78 -6.40
N CYS A 232 5.59 -1.21 -5.23
CA CYS A 232 6.63 -0.62 -4.39
C CYS A 232 7.56 -1.69 -3.80
N CYS A 233 8.86 -1.52 -3.97
CA CYS A 233 9.86 -2.28 -3.22
C CYS A 233 9.87 -1.81 -1.74
N GLY A 234 9.84 -2.76 -0.82
CA GLY A 234 9.79 -2.58 0.63
C GLY A 234 11.00 -1.82 1.19
N SER A 235 10.77 -0.91 2.14
CA SER A 235 11.85 -0.25 2.88
C SER A 235 12.27 -1.09 4.09
N ILE A 236 13.57 -1.41 4.19
CA ILE A 236 14.14 -2.12 5.34
C ILE A 236 13.89 -1.37 6.66
N ILE A 237 13.84 -0.03 6.62
CA ILE A 237 13.56 0.81 7.78
C ILE A 237 12.15 0.49 8.31
N CYS A 238 11.19 0.38 7.41
CA CYS A 238 9.81 0.08 7.73
C CYS A 238 9.55 -1.38 8.12
N ALA A 239 10.52 -2.27 7.91
CA ALA A 239 10.35 -3.69 8.17
C ALA A 239 10.41 -4.01 9.67
N ARG A 240 9.71 -5.06 10.07
CA ARG A 240 9.84 -5.61 11.42
C ARG A 240 11.22 -6.27 11.58
N PRO A 241 12.06 -5.86 12.55
CA PRO A 241 13.45 -6.29 12.61
C PRO A 241 13.65 -7.80 12.83
N CYS A 242 14.52 -8.42 12.04
CA CYS A 242 15.12 -9.73 12.29
C CYS A 242 16.43 -9.87 11.50
N THR A 243 17.18 -10.96 11.69
CA THR A 243 18.45 -11.24 10.97
C THR A 243 18.24 -11.70 9.53
N ASN A 244 17.00 -11.89 9.09
CA ASN A 244 16.68 -12.33 7.73
C ASN A 244 15.32 -11.78 7.30
N VAL A 245 15.23 -10.45 7.20
CA VAL A 245 14.06 -9.77 6.65
C VAL A 245 13.90 -10.16 5.18
N LYS A 246 12.78 -10.83 4.86
CA LYS A 246 12.41 -11.16 3.47
C LYS A 246 11.52 -10.09 2.85
N HIS A 247 10.63 -9.53 3.67
CA HIS A 247 9.53 -8.67 3.25
C HIS A 247 9.29 -7.58 4.28
N THR A 248 8.98 -6.37 3.83
CA THR A 248 8.52 -5.29 4.69
C THR A 248 7.03 -5.48 4.96
N ALA A 249 6.24 -5.58 3.90
CA ALA A 249 4.81 -5.92 3.87
C ALA A 249 4.57 -7.28 3.18
N PRO A 250 3.37 -7.88 3.29
CA PRO A 250 3.07 -9.07 2.50
C PRO A 250 3.33 -8.87 1.00
N PHE A 251 3.96 -9.86 0.38
CA PHE A 251 4.21 -9.98 -1.06
C PHE A 251 5.17 -8.96 -1.70
N ASP A 252 5.82 -8.08 -0.92
CA ASP A 252 6.84 -7.18 -1.47
C ASP A 252 8.23 -7.84 -1.57
N THR A 253 9.25 -7.11 -2.01
CA THR A 253 10.66 -7.47 -1.85
C THR A 253 11.36 -6.31 -1.17
N VAL A 254 12.47 -6.53 -0.48
CA VAL A 254 13.30 -5.46 0.12
C VAL A 254 14.54 -5.15 -0.70
N GLU A 255 14.87 -5.99 -1.68
CA GLU A 255 16.02 -5.81 -2.57
C GLU A 255 15.63 -4.98 -3.79
N ARG A 256 16.39 -3.91 -4.05
CA ARG A 256 16.21 -3.05 -5.23
C ARG A 256 16.85 -3.70 -6.46
N SER A 257 16.18 -3.56 -7.60
CA SER A 257 16.69 -4.01 -8.92
C SER A 257 17.58 -2.98 -9.61
N TYR A 258 17.63 -1.75 -9.10
CA TYR A 258 18.35 -0.62 -9.71
C TYR A 258 19.54 -0.15 -8.87
N ASP A 259 20.44 0.58 -9.52
CA ASP A 259 21.56 1.27 -8.88
C ASP A 259 21.10 2.59 -8.22
N PHE A 260 21.03 2.61 -6.89
CA PHE A 260 20.57 3.77 -6.13
C PHE A 260 21.52 4.96 -6.18
N HIS A 261 22.77 4.80 -6.64
CA HIS A 261 23.73 5.90 -6.80
C HIS A 261 23.21 6.98 -7.75
N LYS A 262 22.38 6.60 -8.73
CA LYS A 262 21.75 7.56 -9.66
C LYS A 262 20.84 8.56 -8.96
N LEU A 263 20.20 8.17 -7.85
CA LEU A 263 19.34 9.07 -7.07
C LEU A 263 20.14 10.22 -6.46
N TYR A 264 21.37 9.94 -6.01
CA TYR A 264 22.27 10.94 -5.45
C TYR A 264 22.64 12.02 -6.49
N ASP A 265 23.00 11.59 -7.70
CA ASP A 265 23.38 12.50 -8.78
C ASP A 265 22.22 13.42 -9.20
N ILE A 266 21.01 12.85 -9.34
CA ILE A 266 19.80 13.61 -9.65
C ILE A 266 19.51 14.63 -8.54
N ALA A 267 19.53 14.20 -7.27
CA ALA A 267 19.28 15.08 -6.12
C ALA A 267 20.28 16.24 -6.05
N LYS A 268 21.58 15.95 -6.26
CA LYS A 268 22.64 16.96 -6.26
C LYS A 268 22.42 18.01 -7.35
N LYS A 269 22.08 17.57 -8.57
CA LYS A 269 21.77 18.48 -9.68
C LYS A 269 20.59 19.40 -9.37
N ILE A 270 19.54 18.88 -8.72
CA ILE A 270 18.39 19.69 -8.30
C ILE A 270 18.81 20.74 -7.26
N VAL A 271 19.57 20.34 -6.23
CA VAL A 271 20.09 21.24 -5.18
C VAL A 271 20.94 22.38 -5.75
N ASP A 272 21.72 22.13 -6.80
CA ASP A 272 22.57 23.14 -7.41
C ASP A 272 21.84 24.05 -8.42
N SER A 273 20.67 23.63 -8.90
CA SER A 273 19.90 24.38 -9.92
C SER A 273 19.04 25.52 -9.35
N ASP A 274 18.45 26.34 -10.23
CA ASP A 274 17.40 27.30 -9.85
C ASP A 274 16.00 26.66 -9.73
N ALA A 275 15.80 25.44 -10.24
CA ALA A 275 14.51 24.75 -10.19
C ALA A 275 14.07 24.45 -8.75
N LYS A 276 15.01 24.38 -7.79
CA LYS A 276 14.75 24.27 -6.35
C LYS A 276 13.90 25.39 -5.74
N LYS A 277 13.65 26.48 -6.49
CA LYS A 277 12.71 27.55 -6.11
C LYS A 277 11.25 27.18 -6.37
N VAL A 278 10.98 26.17 -7.20
CA VAL A 278 9.64 25.68 -7.51
C VAL A 278 9.23 24.65 -6.46
N ASP A 279 8.06 24.82 -5.83
CA ASP A 279 7.63 23.96 -4.72
C ASP A 279 7.55 22.47 -5.11
N ALA A 280 7.02 22.17 -6.29
CA ALA A 280 6.96 20.80 -6.80
C ALA A 280 8.36 20.15 -6.91
N MET A 281 9.38 20.92 -7.33
CA MET A 281 10.75 20.43 -7.38
C MET A 281 11.34 20.20 -5.99
N ARG A 282 10.94 21.00 -4.99
CA ARG A 282 11.34 20.81 -3.59
C ARG A 282 10.73 19.55 -2.98
N ALA A 283 9.46 19.28 -3.27
CA ALA A 283 8.79 18.04 -2.88
C ALA A 283 9.46 16.81 -3.52
N ASP A 284 9.78 16.89 -4.81
CA ASP A 284 10.43 15.77 -5.51
C ASP A 284 11.87 15.56 -5.04
N LEU A 285 12.62 16.64 -4.74
CA LEU A 285 13.92 16.56 -4.07
C LEU A 285 13.82 15.85 -2.72
N GLN A 286 12.83 16.18 -1.88
CA GLN A 286 12.61 15.50 -0.61
C GLN A 286 12.42 14.00 -0.83
N SER A 287 11.56 13.62 -1.78
CA SER A 287 11.29 12.21 -2.08
C SER A 287 12.53 11.47 -2.59
N ILE A 288 13.32 12.08 -3.48
CA ILE A 288 14.53 11.46 -4.05
C ILE A 288 15.61 11.27 -2.97
N VAL A 289 15.89 12.29 -2.14
CA VAL A 289 16.89 12.15 -1.06
C VAL A 289 16.44 11.14 -0.02
N ARG A 290 15.14 11.12 0.32
CA ARG A 290 14.57 10.12 1.21
C ARG A 290 14.68 8.70 0.63
N GLN A 291 14.42 8.52 -0.67
CA GLN A 291 14.60 7.21 -1.34
C GLN A 291 16.07 6.77 -1.33
N PHE A 292 16.99 7.68 -1.66
CA PHE A 292 18.43 7.43 -1.62
C PHE A 292 18.88 6.91 -0.25
N LEU A 293 18.46 7.57 0.83
CA LEU A 293 18.80 7.16 2.19
C LEU A 293 18.13 5.84 2.59
N SER A 294 16.86 5.64 2.22
CA SER A 294 16.16 4.36 2.42
C SER A 294 16.86 3.21 1.71
N ASP A 295 17.36 3.42 0.49
CA ASP A 295 18.06 2.40 -0.28
C ASP A 295 19.44 2.11 0.31
N LEU A 296 20.16 3.14 0.76
CA LEU A 296 21.44 3.02 1.46
C LEU A 296 21.33 2.23 2.78
N ALA A 297 20.20 2.33 3.48
CA ALA A 297 19.98 1.61 4.74
C ALA A 297 19.97 0.08 4.56
N TYR A 298 19.58 -0.44 3.39
CA TYR A 298 19.51 -1.87 3.12
C TYR A 298 20.87 -2.59 3.18
N PRO A 299 21.90 -2.21 2.39
CA PRO A 299 23.20 -2.84 2.49
C PRO A 299 23.87 -2.62 3.87
N ILE A 300 23.59 -1.51 4.56
CA ILE A 300 24.05 -1.27 5.93
C ILE A 300 23.42 -2.29 6.90
N TYR A 301 22.13 -2.56 6.79
CA TYR A 301 21.45 -3.61 7.56
C TYR A 301 22.07 -5.00 7.31
N ILE A 302 22.40 -5.31 6.05
CA ILE A 302 23.08 -6.56 5.68
C ILE A 302 24.44 -6.63 6.39
N LYS A 303 25.26 -5.58 6.32
CA LYS A 303 26.55 -5.52 7.02
C LYS A 303 26.44 -5.62 8.53
N ALA A 304 25.49 -4.93 9.16
CA ALA A 304 25.23 -5.08 10.58
C ALA A 304 24.92 -6.56 10.93
N THR A 305 24.09 -7.22 10.13
CA THR A 305 23.75 -8.63 10.33
C THR A 305 24.95 -9.56 10.12
N GLU A 306 25.80 -9.31 9.12
CA GLU A 306 27.05 -10.06 8.88
C GLU A 306 28.00 -9.91 10.07
N PHE A 307 28.31 -8.68 10.49
CA PHE A 307 29.20 -8.42 11.62
C PHE A 307 28.68 -9.02 12.92
N PHE A 308 27.36 -9.03 13.14
CA PHE A 308 26.76 -9.73 14.26
C PHE A 308 27.05 -11.24 14.23
N ARG A 309 26.86 -11.89 13.07
CA ARG A 309 27.11 -13.34 12.89
C ARG A 309 28.59 -13.69 13.07
N GLU A 310 29.47 -12.80 12.64
CA GLU A 310 30.93 -12.92 12.80
C GLU A 310 31.41 -12.58 14.21
N LYS A 311 30.54 -12.05 15.07
CA LYS A 311 30.86 -11.53 16.41
C LYS A 311 31.86 -10.36 16.38
N ASN A 312 31.84 -9.57 15.32
CA ASN A 312 32.62 -8.35 15.19
C ASN A 312 31.89 -7.18 15.84
N VAL A 313 32.07 -7.04 17.16
CA VAL A 313 31.35 -6.06 18.00
C VAL A 313 31.51 -4.63 17.46
N ARG A 314 32.75 -4.21 17.17
CA ARG A 314 33.04 -2.84 16.73
C ARG A 314 32.33 -2.50 15.43
N ASN A 315 32.42 -3.37 14.42
CA ASN A 315 31.80 -3.10 13.13
C ASN A 315 30.27 -3.25 13.19
N PHE A 316 29.75 -4.14 14.05
CA PHE A 316 28.32 -4.23 14.32
C PHE A 316 27.78 -2.91 14.90
N GLU A 317 28.45 -2.36 15.91
CA GLU A 317 28.06 -1.09 16.54
C GLU A 317 28.10 0.06 15.53
N GLN A 318 29.15 0.14 14.70
CA GLN A 318 29.24 1.16 13.66
C GLN A 318 28.10 1.06 12.63
N ALA A 319 27.86 -0.13 12.09
CA ALA A 319 26.82 -0.33 11.07
C ALA A 319 25.41 -0.14 11.65
N SER A 320 25.13 -0.63 12.85
CA SER A 320 23.82 -0.47 13.49
C SER A 320 23.54 0.98 13.90
N ASN A 321 24.53 1.73 14.40
CA ASN A 321 24.35 3.15 14.69
C ASN A 321 24.16 3.98 13.42
N LEU A 322 24.90 3.68 12.35
CA LEU A 322 24.72 4.35 11.05
C LEU A 322 23.31 4.11 10.49
N PHE A 323 22.77 2.89 10.63
CA PHE A 323 21.38 2.60 10.25
C PHE A 323 20.37 3.47 11.01
N LEU A 324 20.54 3.60 12.33
CA LEU A 324 19.64 4.42 13.15
C LEU A 324 19.79 5.91 12.82
N GLU A 325 21.01 6.38 12.57
CA GLU A 325 21.29 7.76 12.15
C GLU A 325 20.61 8.09 10.81
N ILE A 326 20.60 7.15 9.85
CA ILE A 326 19.83 7.29 8.60
C ILE A 326 18.34 7.46 8.88
N CYS A 327 17.79 6.71 9.85
CA CYS A 327 16.38 6.84 10.22
C CYS A 327 16.08 8.25 10.79
N GLU A 328 16.94 8.74 11.69
CA GLU A 328 16.80 10.08 12.28
C GLU A 328 16.87 11.19 11.20
N ASP A 329 17.77 11.04 10.23
CA ASP A 329 17.94 12.01 9.15
C ASP A 329 16.80 11.99 8.13
N ILE A 330 16.27 10.80 7.81
CA ILE A 330 15.05 10.66 7.01
C ILE A 330 13.88 11.33 7.73
N ASP A 331 13.73 11.11 9.04
CA ASP A 331 12.68 11.74 9.85
C ASP A 331 12.78 13.27 9.79
N ARG A 332 13.99 13.82 10.02
CA ARG A 332 14.26 15.26 9.92
C ARG A 332 13.90 15.81 8.54
N LEU A 333 14.31 15.14 7.46
CA LEU A 333 14.02 15.56 6.10
C LEU A 333 12.51 15.61 5.84
N LEU A 334 11.78 14.57 6.24
CA LEU A 334 10.33 14.47 6.06
C LEU A 334 9.56 15.50 6.87
N ARG A 335 10.07 15.93 8.03
CA ARG A 335 9.46 17.01 8.83
C ARG A 335 9.53 18.39 8.18
N THR A 336 10.33 18.58 7.14
CA THR A 336 10.38 19.87 6.41
C THR A 336 9.11 20.20 5.63
N ARG A 337 8.16 19.26 5.54
CA ARG A 337 6.89 19.41 4.82
C ARG A 337 5.75 18.77 5.61
N SER A 338 4.59 19.42 5.68
CA SER A 338 3.42 18.88 6.39
C SER A 338 2.79 17.69 5.68
N GLU A 339 2.90 17.60 4.35
CA GLU A 339 2.27 16.53 3.55
C GLU A 339 2.89 15.15 3.79
N THR A 340 4.16 15.11 4.20
CA THR A 340 4.92 13.89 4.52
C THR A 340 5.10 13.66 6.02
N ASN A 341 4.27 14.31 6.84
CA ASN A 341 4.34 14.23 8.29
C ASN A 341 3.19 13.43 8.92
N PHE A 342 3.52 12.44 9.75
CA PHE A 342 2.56 11.56 10.39
C PHE A 342 1.66 12.28 11.39
N CYS A 343 2.20 13.24 12.15
CA CYS A 343 1.42 14.02 13.11
C CYS A 343 0.36 14.87 12.39
N THR A 344 0.70 15.46 11.24
CA THR A 344 -0.28 16.21 10.43
C THR A 344 -1.42 15.31 9.99
N LYS A 345 -1.11 14.16 9.37
CA LYS A 345 -2.09 13.19 8.88
C LYS A 345 -2.96 12.58 10.00
N TYR A 346 -2.34 12.32 11.16
CA TYR A 346 -3.03 11.85 12.34
C TYR A 346 -4.07 12.86 12.84
N VAL A 347 -3.71 14.15 12.90
CA VAL A 347 -4.63 15.21 13.31
C VAL A 347 -5.73 15.43 12.27
N GLU A 348 -5.41 15.39 10.98
CA GLU A 348 -6.41 15.45 9.90
C GLU A 348 -7.45 14.33 10.04
N ALA A 349 -7.01 13.09 10.30
CA ALA A 349 -7.91 11.95 10.50
C ALA A 349 -8.84 12.14 11.72
N GLN A 350 -8.34 12.72 12.82
CA GLN A 350 -9.17 13.04 14.00
C GLN A 350 -10.25 14.08 13.68
N GLU A 351 -9.93 15.10 12.88
CA GLU A 351 -10.87 16.19 12.59
C GLU A 351 -12.02 15.79 11.66
N LEU A 352 -12.01 14.57 11.12
CA LEU A 352 -13.16 13.99 10.41
C LEU A 352 -14.31 13.57 11.36
N GLY A 353 -14.05 13.43 12.66
CA GLY A 353 -15.06 13.06 13.66
C GLY A 353 -15.82 14.26 14.22
N ASN A 354 -17.14 14.14 14.39
CA ASN A 354 -17.99 15.21 14.93
C ASN A 354 -18.12 15.18 16.46
N SER A 355 -17.85 14.04 17.08
CA SER A 355 -17.89 13.85 18.54
C SER A 355 -16.55 13.36 19.08
N LYS A 356 -16.32 13.54 20.39
CA LYS A 356 -15.10 13.05 21.05
C LYS A 356 -14.86 11.56 20.79
N ASP A 357 -15.89 10.74 20.93
CA ASP A 357 -15.80 9.28 20.73
C ASP A 357 -15.47 8.92 19.26
N GLU A 358 -16.02 9.67 18.30
CA GLU A 358 -15.67 9.50 16.88
C GLU A 358 -14.21 9.88 16.60
N LYS A 359 -13.73 11.01 17.14
CA LYS A 359 -12.32 11.41 17.01
C LYS A 359 -11.38 10.37 17.64
N GLU A 360 -11.74 9.84 18.80
CA GLU A 360 -11.01 8.76 19.49
C GLU A 360 -11.04 7.43 18.73
N SER A 361 -12.11 7.13 18.00
CA SER A 361 -12.15 5.95 17.13
C SER A 361 -11.29 6.14 15.88
N LEU A 362 -11.37 7.31 15.24
CA LEU A 362 -10.62 7.61 14.01
C LEU A 362 -9.11 7.63 14.24
N GLN A 363 -8.63 8.15 15.38
CA GLN A 363 -7.20 8.05 15.71
C GLN A 363 -6.72 6.60 15.83
N ILE A 364 -7.51 5.70 16.44
CA ILE A 364 -7.14 4.30 16.61
C ILE A 364 -7.11 3.62 15.24
N ASN A 365 -8.12 3.88 14.39
CA ASN A 365 -8.15 3.37 13.03
C ASN A 365 -6.94 3.84 12.20
N PHE A 366 -6.57 5.11 12.31
CA PHE A 366 -5.41 5.66 11.61
C PHE A 366 -4.10 5.01 12.08
N LEU A 367 -3.89 4.91 13.40
CA LEU A 367 -2.70 4.26 13.96
C LEU A 367 -2.62 2.79 13.56
N LEU A 368 -3.74 2.05 13.64
CA LEU A 368 -3.82 0.67 13.17
C LEU A 368 -3.41 0.54 11.72
N LEU A 369 -4.05 1.30 10.82
CA LEU A 369 -3.85 1.21 9.37
C LEU A 369 -2.36 1.35 9.01
N HIS A 370 -1.67 2.35 9.57
CA HIS A 370 -0.28 2.67 9.27
C HIS A 370 0.77 1.87 10.05
N THR A 371 0.34 1.02 11.00
CA THR A 371 1.26 0.18 11.79
C THR A 371 0.90 -1.29 11.66
N ILE A 372 0.16 -1.86 12.60
CA ILE A 372 -0.05 -3.31 12.66
C ILE A 372 -1.21 -3.79 11.79
N TRP A 373 -1.97 -2.90 11.17
CA TRP A 373 -3.21 -3.12 10.41
C TRP A 373 -4.32 -3.73 11.27
N GLY A 374 -4.17 -5.00 11.60
CA GLY A 374 -4.99 -5.75 12.54
C GLY A 374 -5.04 -7.24 12.18
N PRO A 375 -5.65 -8.06 13.05
CA PRO A 375 -6.19 -7.72 14.37
C PRO A 375 -5.08 -7.44 15.43
N PHE A 376 -5.41 -6.75 16.52
CA PHE A 376 -4.47 -6.16 17.50
C PHE A 376 -3.37 -7.10 18.06
N ASP A 377 -3.62 -8.40 18.17
CA ASP A 377 -2.77 -9.35 18.89
C ASP A 377 -2.22 -10.51 18.04
N HIS A 378 -2.68 -10.63 16.78
CA HIS A 378 -2.31 -11.72 15.88
C HIS A 378 -2.34 -11.30 14.40
N SER A 379 -2.07 -10.02 14.15
CA SER A 379 -1.96 -9.48 12.79
C SER A 379 -0.91 -10.23 11.97
N ILE A 380 -1.29 -10.69 10.79
CA ILE A 380 -0.33 -11.15 9.77
C ILE A 380 -0.11 -10.09 8.69
N LEU A 381 -0.82 -8.97 8.79
CA LEU A 381 -0.82 -7.82 7.88
C LEU A 381 -0.06 -6.61 8.46
N TYR A 382 0.73 -6.80 9.53
CA TYR A 382 1.52 -5.71 10.10
C TYR A 382 2.41 -5.06 9.02
N ASP A 383 2.57 -3.75 9.10
CA ASP A 383 3.30 -2.92 8.16
C ASP A 383 2.77 -2.98 6.71
N THR A 384 1.55 -3.47 6.43
CA THR A 384 1.00 -3.53 5.05
C THR A 384 0.94 -2.14 4.37
N VAL A 385 0.60 -1.10 5.14
CA VAL A 385 0.50 0.29 4.70
C VAL A 385 1.67 1.10 5.25
N TRP A 386 2.87 0.52 5.23
CA TRP A 386 4.06 1.20 5.68
C TRP A 386 4.30 2.48 4.88
N ASN A 387 4.75 3.53 5.57
CA ASN A 387 5.01 4.84 4.97
C ASN A 387 6.19 5.50 5.70
N GLU A 388 7.19 5.96 4.96
CA GLU A 388 8.26 6.78 5.54
C GLU A 388 7.73 8.21 5.71
N TRP A 389 7.09 8.45 6.85
CA TRP A 389 6.58 9.76 7.25
C TRP A 389 7.32 10.31 8.46
N GLY A 390 7.56 11.62 8.48
CA GLY A 390 8.19 12.31 9.61
C GLY A 390 7.36 12.14 10.88
N GLY A 391 8.01 11.82 11.99
CA GLY A 391 7.39 11.30 13.22
C GLY A 391 7.25 9.77 13.22
N LEU A 392 6.70 9.15 12.17
CA LEU A 392 6.51 7.69 12.15
C LEU A 392 7.83 6.93 12.01
N VAL A 393 8.76 7.46 11.20
CA VAL A 393 10.10 6.89 11.04
C VAL A 393 10.83 6.83 12.37
N LYS A 394 10.90 7.95 13.09
CA LYS A 394 11.56 8.00 14.40
C LYS A 394 10.79 7.27 15.50
N ASP A 395 9.52 7.60 15.68
CA ASP A 395 8.76 7.21 16.87
C ASP A 395 8.31 5.74 16.83
N TYR A 396 8.26 5.12 15.65
CA TYR A 396 7.82 3.74 15.48
C TYR A 396 8.89 2.85 14.82
N TYR A 397 9.37 3.19 13.62
CA TYR A 397 10.27 2.29 12.87
C TYR A 397 11.67 2.21 13.48
N GLU A 398 12.32 3.35 13.70
CA GLU A 398 13.63 3.44 14.34
C GLU A 398 13.58 2.85 15.76
N ALA A 399 12.54 3.17 16.53
CA ALA A 399 12.35 2.61 17.87
C ALA A 399 12.37 1.07 17.88
N ARG A 400 11.72 0.41 16.90
CA ARG A 400 11.78 -1.06 16.74
C ARG A 400 13.20 -1.54 16.42
N TRP A 401 13.90 -0.88 15.50
CA TRP A 401 15.28 -1.22 15.13
C TRP A 401 16.26 -1.01 16.27
N HIS A 402 16.15 0.08 17.02
CA HIS A 402 16.98 0.36 18.19
C HIS A 402 16.76 -0.71 19.28
N MET A 403 15.51 -1.07 19.57
CA MET A 403 15.20 -2.18 20.50
C MET A 403 15.84 -3.51 20.04
N TYR A 404 15.84 -3.76 18.74
CA TYR A 404 16.38 -4.97 18.14
C TYR A 404 17.91 -5.00 18.17
N TYR A 405 18.59 -3.96 17.68
CA TYR A 405 20.05 -3.88 17.70
C TYR A 405 20.62 -3.90 19.11
N ARG A 406 19.97 -3.23 20.08
CA ARG A 406 20.32 -3.35 21.49
C ARG A 406 20.15 -4.79 22.00
N SER A 407 19.12 -5.50 21.54
CA SER A 407 18.95 -6.90 21.87
C SER A 407 20.07 -7.76 21.28
N LEU A 408 20.54 -7.47 20.07
CA LEU A 408 21.65 -8.17 19.44
C LEU A 408 22.98 -7.88 20.15
N ALA A 409 23.26 -6.61 20.50
CA ALA A 409 24.45 -6.25 21.27
C ALA A 409 24.56 -7.04 22.58
N ALA A 410 23.44 -7.21 23.30
CA ALA A 410 23.39 -7.99 24.54
C ALA A 410 23.73 -9.49 24.35
N TYR A 411 23.67 -10.03 23.13
CA TYR A 411 24.14 -11.39 22.86
C TYR A 411 25.67 -11.51 22.91
N PHE A 412 26.43 -10.42 22.72
CA PHE A 412 27.89 -10.46 22.84
C PHE A 412 28.32 -10.69 24.30
N ASP A 413 27.63 -10.07 25.26
CA ASP A 413 27.90 -10.23 26.69
C ASP A 413 27.40 -11.57 27.24
N ASN A 414 26.27 -12.06 26.74
CA ASN A 414 25.64 -13.31 27.19
C ASN A 414 25.19 -14.17 25.99
N PRO A 415 26.13 -14.90 25.35
CA PRO A 415 25.84 -15.65 24.15
C PRO A 415 24.86 -16.79 24.43
N LYS A 416 23.61 -16.57 24.05
CA LYS A 416 22.56 -17.59 23.97
C LYS A 416 22.25 -17.89 22.51
N LYS A 417 21.51 -18.97 22.24
CA LYS A 417 21.00 -19.23 20.88
C LYS A 417 20.02 -18.11 20.50
N LEU A 418 20.36 -17.27 19.53
CA LEU A 418 19.44 -16.31 18.93
C LEU A 418 18.29 -17.07 18.25
N LYS A 419 17.06 -16.64 18.53
CA LYS A 419 15.83 -17.16 17.94
C LYS A 419 14.88 -16.00 17.66
N ASP A 420 15.22 -15.21 16.67
CA ASP A 420 14.44 -14.09 16.17
C ASP A 420 13.39 -14.52 15.12
N ASN A 421 13.64 -15.62 14.40
CA ASN A 421 12.65 -16.24 13.51
C ASN A 421 11.60 -17.06 14.27
N SER A 422 10.33 -16.90 13.87
CA SER A 422 9.22 -17.70 14.37
C SER A 422 9.12 -19.07 13.69
N LYS A 423 8.49 -20.04 14.34
CA LYS A 423 8.27 -21.37 13.76
C LYS A 423 7.29 -21.35 12.58
N LYS A 424 6.26 -20.51 12.67
CA LYS A 424 5.30 -20.25 11.60
C LYS A 424 5.70 -18.96 10.91
N GLN A 425 5.64 -18.93 9.60
CA GLN A 425 5.91 -17.74 8.81
C GLN A 425 4.74 -17.44 7.86
N PRO A 426 3.60 -16.92 8.38
CA PRO A 426 2.49 -16.55 7.50
C PRO A 426 2.94 -15.45 6.53
N LEU A 427 2.61 -15.62 5.25
CA LEU A 427 2.99 -14.68 4.17
C LEU A 427 4.51 -14.46 4.12
N ASP A 428 5.28 -15.53 4.33
CA ASP A 428 6.76 -15.54 4.35
C ASP A 428 7.42 -14.58 5.35
N ARG A 429 6.68 -14.22 6.40
CA ARG A 429 7.10 -13.27 7.43
C ARG A 429 6.94 -13.86 8.82
N ASN A 430 7.69 -13.34 9.80
CA ASN A 430 7.61 -13.84 11.17
C ASN A 430 6.20 -13.63 11.78
N GLU A 431 5.68 -14.64 12.47
CA GLU A 431 4.41 -14.54 13.20
C GLU A 431 4.49 -13.42 14.24
N TYR A 432 3.40 -12.65 14.38
CA TYR A 432 3.36 -11.37 15.10
C TYR A 432 3.96 -11.42 16.51
N ASN A 433 3.75 -12.53 17.21
CA ASN A 433 4.22 -12.79 18.57
C ASN A 433 4.92 -14.16 18.67
N GLY A 434 5.45 -14.67 17.55
CA GLY A 434 5.94 -16.05 17.40
C GLY A 434 7.34 -16.32 17.95
N SER A 435 8.07 -15.30 18.39
CA SER A 435 9.39 -15.40 19.03
C SER A 435 9.47 -14.49 20.27
N TYR A 436 10.51 -14.66 21.10
CA TYR A 436 10.70 -13.80 22.27
C TYR A 436 10.89 -12.33 21.85
N GLN A 437 11.69 -12.10 20.82
CA GLN A 437 11.92 -10.80 20.20
C GLN A 437 10.61 -10.22 19.63
N ALA A 438 9.85 -11.02 18.87
CA ALA A 438 8.59 -10.58 18.29
C ALA A 438 7.55 -10.19 19.35
N LYS A 439 7.50 -10.89 20.50
CA LYS A 439 6.64 -10.51 21.63
C LYS A 439 6.99 -9.16 22.24
N ARG A 440 8.28 -8.84 22.32
CA ARG A 440 8.72 -7.52 22.80
C ARG A 440 8.37 -6.41 21.82
N LEU A 441 8.51 -6.67 20.52
CA LEU A 441 8.05 -5.75 19.48
C LEU A 441 6.53 -5.56 19.53
N ALA A 442 5.76 -6.65 19.62
CA ALA A 442 4.31 -6.57 19.75
C ALA A 442 3.85 -5.76 20.97
N LEU A 443 4.54 -5.89 22.11
CA LEU A 443 4.25 -5.07 23.29
C LEU A 443 4.51 -3.58 23.03
N PHE A 444 5.63 -3.25 22.38
CA PHE A 444 5.93 -1.87 21.99
C PHE A 444 4.90 -1.31 21.01
N GLU A 445 4.54 -2.08 19.98
CA GLU A 445 3.60 -1.64 18.95
C GLU A 445 2.19 -1.43 19.51
N ASN A 446 1.71 -2.33 20.38
CA ASN A 446 0.43 -2.12 21.07
C ASN A 446 0.49 -0.92 22.03
N ASN A 447 1.60 -0.73 22.73
CA ASN A 447 1.80 0.47 23.54
C ASN A 447 1.82 1.75 22.69
N PHE A 448 2.36 1.71 21.48
CA PHE A 448 2.31 2.83 20.53
C PHE A 448 0.85 3.14 20.16
N LEU A 449 0.02 2.14 19.86
CA LEU A 449 -1.41 2.35 19.58
C LEU A 449 -2.17 3.00 20.75
N GLU A 450 -1.86 2.60 21.98
CA GLU A 450 -2.54 3.09 23.18
C GLU A 450 -2.05 4.47 23.63
N ASN A 451 -0.75 4.75 23.49
CA ASN A 451 -0.08 5.86 24.16
C ASN A 451 0.64 6.82 23.20
N TYR A 452 0.38 6.75 21.89
CA TYR A 452 0.96 7.70 20.93
C TYR A 452 0.54 9.13 21.26
N ILE A 453 1.53 10.02 21.37
CA ILE A 453 1.32 11.45 21.58
C ILE A 453 1.88 12.19 20.35
N PRO A 454 1.03 12.88 19.57
CA PRO A 454 1.46 13.59 18.37
C PRO A 454 2.41 14.74 18.71
N ASN A 455 3.62 14.74 18.12
CA ASN A 455 4.60 15.80 18.29
C ASN A 455 4.56 16.81 17.12
N LYS A 456 3.96 17.97 17.39
CA LYS A 456 3.78 19.07 16.42
C LYS A 456 5.02 19.96 16.23
N ASN A 457 6.01 19.89 17.11
CA ASN A 457 7.14 20.83 17.12
C ASN A 457 8.10 20.55 15.96
N GLY A 458 8.65 21.55 15.27
CA GLY A 458 9.63 21.31 14.20
C GLY A 458 9.05 20.91 12.85
N ILE A 459 7.71 20.88 12.69
CA ILE A 459 7.08 20.64 11.38
C ILE A 459 7.18 21.92 10.55
N GLU A 460 7.73 21.81 9.34
CA GLU A 460 7.98 22.94 8.41
C GLU A 460 8.90 24.06 8.95
N GLU A 461 9.60 23.82 10.05
CA GLU A 461 10.55 24.80 10.62
C GLU A 461 11.87 24.86 9.83
N GLU A 462 12.31 23.73 9.26
CA GLU A 462 13.53 23.64 8.45
C GLU A 462 13.23 23.66 6.94
N ASP A 463 14.14 24.27 6.17
CA ASP A 463 14.04 24.32 4.71
C ASP A 463 14.44 22.98 4.07
N THR A 464 13.55 22.40 3.27
CA THR A 464 13.77 21.12 2.58
C THR A 464 15.07 21.08 1.77
N VAL A 465 15.41 22.14 1.05
CA VAL A 465 16.60 22.17 0.18
C VAL A 465 17.87 22.24 1.02
N LYS A 466 17.84 23.01 2.12
CA LYS A 466 18.95 23.09 3.07
C LYS A 466 19.22 21.72 3.71
N VAL A 467 18.18 21.08 4.25
CA VAL A 467 18.31 19.75 4.87
C VAL A 467 18.79 18.71 3.84
N ALA A 468 18.17 18.67 2.66
CA ALA A 468 18.59 17.78 1.58
C ALA A 468 20.08 17.95 1.23
N LYS A 469 20.56 19.20 1.12
CA LYS A 469 21.97 19.48 0.85
C LYS A 469 22.89 18.97 1.96
N GLU A 470 22.57 19.26 3.22
CA GLU A 470 23.35 18.78 4.38
C GLU A 470 23.44 17.26 4.41
N LEU A 471 22.35 16.55 4.09
CA LEU A 471 22.31 15.10 4.04
C LEU A 471 23.14 14.54 2.88
N LEU A 472 23.04 15.12 1.68
CA LEU A 472 23.88 14.70 0.55
C LEU A 472 25.37 14.89 0.86
N GLU A 473 25.76 15.99 1.52
CA GLU A 473 27.14 16.21 1.98
C GLU A 473 27.56 15.22 3.07
N LYS A 474 26.68 14.94 4.03
CA LYS A 474 26.95 13.98 5.13
C LYS A 474 27.21 12.57 4.62
N TYR A 475 26.44 12.12 3.63
CA TYR A 475 26.50 10.74 3.13
C TYR A 475 27.40 10.57 1.91
N SER A 476 28.08 11.61 1.42
CA SER A 476 28.86 11.58 0.18
C SER A 476 30.02 10.58 0.15
N GLU A 477 30.62 10.28 1.31
CA GLU A 477 31.66 9.23 1.38
C GLU A 477 31.06 7.86 1.69
N VAL A 478 29.98 7.83 2.49
CA VAL A 478 29.34 6.58 2.94
C VAL A 478 28.76 5.82 1.77
N TYR A 479 27.99 6.48 0.90
CA TYR A 479 27.28 5.79 -0.17
C TYR A 479 28.23 5.11 -1.16
N THR A 480 29.41 5.70 -1.42
CA THR A 480 30.43 5.11 -2.32
C THR A 480 31.08 3.84 -1.79
N GLN A 481 30.85 3.48 -0.51
CA GLN A 481 31.39 2.26 0.11
C GLN A 481 30.44 1.06 -0.03
N PHE A 482 29.22 1.29 -0.52
CA PHE A 482 28.15 0.30 -0.70
C PHE A 482 27.78 0.21 -2.17
#